data_AF-G1K058-F1
#
_entry.id   AF-G1K058-F1
#
_cell.length_a   1.000
_cell.length_b   1.000
_cell.length_c   1.000
_cell.angle_alpha   90.00
_cell.angle_beta   90.00
_cell.angle_gamma   90.00
#
_symmetry.space_group_name_H-M   'P 1'
#
loop_
_entity.id
_entity.type
_entity.pdbx_description
1 polymer ?
#
loop_
_entity_poly.entity_id
_entity_poly.type
_entity_poly.pdbx_seq_one_letter_code
_entity_poly.pdbx_strand_id
1 'polypeptide(L)' 'MTVEAGTNESPNEEYKAPASALDVTPTLDGGVLKEIIKEGESEETPLSGCKVHVHYTGKLTDGTVFDSSRDKPQPFTF' A
#
# COMPACT_ATOMS: atom_id res chain seq x y z
N MET A 1 -6.65 -30.91 -4.77
CA MET A 1 -6.96 -29.61 -5.40
C MET A 1 -5.73 -28.76 -5.18
N THR A 2 -4.81 -28.79 -6.13
CA THR A 2 -3.55 -28.06 -6.04
C THR A 2 -3.83 -26.65 -6.51
N VAL A 3 -3.68 -25.65 -5.64
CA VAL A 3 -3.69 -24.25 -6.06
C VAL A 3 -2.30 -23.97 -6.62
N GLU A 4 -2.22 -23.76 -7.93
CA GLU A 4 -0.99 -23.27 -8.53
C GLU A 4 -0.84 -21.81 -8.13
N ALA A 5 0.29 -21.47 -7.51
CA ALA A 5 0.66 -20.08 -7.28
C ALA A 5 0.82 -19.44 -8.66
N GLY A 6 -0.09 -18.55 -9.02
CA GLY A 6 0.04 -17.75 -10.23
C GLY A 6 1.37 -16.99 -10.15
N THR A 7 2.29 -17.33 -11.05
CA THR A 7 3.50 -16.55 -11.24
C THR A 7 3.07 -15.19 -11.78
N ASN A 8 3.20 -14.14 -10.96
CA ASN A 8 3.08 -12.76 -11.42
C ASN A 8 4.30 -12.45 -12.32
N GLU A 9 4.31 -13.02 -13.51
CA GLU A 9 5.16 -12.55 -14.61
C GLU A 9 4.37 -11.50 -15.39
N SER A 10 4.12 -10.37 -14.74
CA SER A 10 3.74 -9.14 -15.45
C SER A 10 4.98 -8.61 -16.16
N PRO A 11 4.88 -8.11 -17.40
CA PRO A 11 6.04 -7.56 -18.10
C PRO A 11 6.62 -6.43 -17.25
N ASN A 12 7.91 -6.53 -16.94
CA ASN A 12 8.71 -5.57 -16.17
C ASN A 12 8.63 -4.17 -16.80
N GLU A 13 7.56 -3.44 -16.53
CA GLU A 13 7.65 -2.00 -16.44
C GLU A 13 7.96 -1.72 -14.97
N GLU A 14 9.25 -1.54 -14.70
CA GLU A 14 9.77 -1.22 -13.37
C GLU A 14 8.93 -0.08 -12.78
N TYR A 15 8.25 -0.34 -11.66
CA TYR A 15 7.41 0.66 -11.04
C TYR A 15 8.29 1.83 -10.60
N LYS A 16 8.21 2.94 -11.34
CA LYS A 16 9.01 4.13 -11.06
C LYS A 16 8.36 4.92 -9.93
N ALA A 17 8.79 4.64 -8.72
CA ALA A 17 8.36 5.38 -7.54
C ALA A 17 8.65 6.89 -7.68
N PRO A 18 7.84 7.76 -7.05
CA PRO A 18 8.11 9.18 -7.02
C PRO A 18 9.44 9.45 -6.30
N ALA A 19 10.13 10.53 -6.70
CA ALA A 19 11.45 10.87 -6.15
C ALA A 19 11.43 11.17 -4.64
N SER A 20 10.26 11.51 -4.11
CA SER A 20 9.94 11.75 -2.69
C SER A 20 9.65 10.46 -1.90
N ALA A 21 9.51 9.31 -2.57
CA ALA A 21 9.26 8.06 -1.87
C ALA A 21 10.50 7.62 -1.08
N LEU A 22 10.28 7.19 0.16
CA LEU A 22 11.28 6.64 1.06
C LEU A 22 11.10 5.14 1.16
N ASP A 23 12.20 4.40 1.09
CA ASP A 23 12.21 2.98 1.43
C ASP A 23 12.12 2.82 2.95
N VAL A 24 11.08 2.14 3.41
CA VAL A 24 10.81 1.88 4.84
C VAL A 24 11.14 0.45 5.26
N THR A 25 11.73 -0.34 4.37
CA THR A 25 12.16 -1.70 4.68
C THR A 25 13.43 -1.69 5.55
N PRO A 26 13.59 -2.65 6.48
CA PRO A 26 14.81 -2.72 7.30
C PRO A 26 16.10 -2.92 6.49
N THR A 27 15.99 -3.56 5.32
CA THR A 27 17.09 -3.93 4.42
C THR A 27 17.35 -2.94 3.31
N LEU A 28 16.48 -1.95 3.12
CA LEU A 28 16.51 -1.00 2.00
C LEU A 28 16.55 -1.72 0.63
N ASP A 29 15.68 -2.72 0.48
CA ASP A 29 15.62 -3.58 -0.71
C ASP A 29 14.57 -3.14 -1.74
N GLY A 30 13.89 -2.03 -1.51
CA GLY A 30 12.85 -1.50 -2.38
C GLY A 30 11.50 -2.21 -2.26
N GLY A 31 11.33 -3.13 -1.30
CA GLY A 31 10.08 -3.89 -1.14
C GLY A 31 8.87 -3.04 -0.77
N VAL A 32 9.05 -1.99 0.03
CA VAL A 32 7.98 -1.04 0.41
C VAL A 32 8.49 0.39 0.34
N LEU A 33 7.96 1.14 -0.63
CA LEU A 33 8.25 2.55 -0.82
C LEU A 33 7.05 3.40 -0.35
N LYS A 34 7.30 4.36 0.54
CA LYS A 34 6.28 5.21 1.16
C LYS A 34 6.50 6.67 0.80
N GLU A 35 5.44 7.35 0.40
CA GLU A 35 5.39 8.80 0.26
C GLU A 35 4.30 9.38 1.18
N ILE A 36 4.58 10.50 1.84
CA ILE A 36 3.58 11.27 2.58
C ILE A 36 3.03 12.36 1.64
N ILE A 37 1.78 12.19 1.20
CA ILE A 37 1.10 13.16 0.31
C ILE A 37 0.57 14.35 1.10
N LYS A 38 0.13 14.11 2.34
CA LYS A 38 -0.35 15.12 3.28
C LYS A 38 0.01 14.70 4.70
N GLU A 39 0.64 15.61 5.44
CA GLU A 39 1.00 15.39 6.85
C GLU A 39 -0.25 15.26 7.74
N GLY A 40 -0.09 14.47 8.80
CA GLY A 40 -1.07 14.41 9.88
C GLY A 40 -1.04 15.69 10.73
N GLU A 41 -2.08 15.90 11.53
CA GLU A 41 -2.16 17.04 12.45
C GLU A 41 -1.54 16.74 13.82
N SER A 42 -1.23 15.46 14.10
CA SER A 42 -0.67 14.97 15.35
C SER A 42 0.66 14.26 15.11
N GLU A 43 1.56 14.34 16.08
CA GLU A 43 2.80 13.57 16.13
C GLU A 43 2.58 12.12 16.60
N GLU A 44 1.38 11.78 17.07
CA GLU A 44 1.05 10.43 17.51
C GLU A 44 0.96 9.46 16.32
N THR A 45 1.53 8.27 16.50
CA THR A 45 1.48 7.19 15.50
C THR A 45 0.95 5.91 16.14
N PRO A 46 0.21 5.07 15.38
CA PRO A 46 -0.36 3.84 15.94
C PRO A 46 0.74 2.86 16.32
N LEU A 47 0.63 2.28 17.52
CA LEU A 47 1.51 1.22 18.00
C LEU A 47 1.00 -0.15 17.54
N SER A 48 1.86 -1.17 17.68
CA SER A 48 1.45 -2.56 17.43
C SER A 48 0.25 -2.93 18.30
N GLY A 49 -0.79 -3.50 17.69
CA GLY A 49 -2.05 -3.86 18.36
C GLY A 49 -3.09 -2.75 18.46
N CYS A 50 -2.77 -1.51 18.08
CA CYS A 50 -3.77 -0.45 17.96
C CYS A 50 -4.77 -0.77 16.84
N LYS A 51 -6.06 -0.52 17.09
CA LYS A 51 -7.06 -0.51 16.03
C LYS A 51 -6.94 0.76 15.21
N VAL A 52 -6.97 0.62 13.89
CA VAL A 52 -6.90 1.75 12.96
C VAL A 52 -8.15 1.80 12.08
N HIS A 53 -8.56 3.01 11.70
CA HIS A 53 -9.66 3.25 10.78
C HIS A 53 -9.12 3.93 9.54
N VAL A 54 -9.26 3.31 8.37
CA VAL A 54 -8.63 3.80 7.14
C VAL A 54 -9.57 3.79 5.94
N HIS A 55 -9.37 4.75 5.05
CA HIS A 55 -9.78 4.64 3.66
C HIS A 55 -8.55 4.36 2.79
N TYR A 56 -8.59 3.26 2.04
CA TYR A 56 -7.58 2.87 1.06
C TYR A 56 -8.19 2.58 -0.31
N THR A 57 -7.32 2.61 -1.33
CA THR A 57 -7.56 2.12 -2.69
C THR A 57 -6.30 1.38 -3.12
N GLY A 58 -6.42 0.08 -3.40
CA GLY A 58 -5.35 -0.75 -3.95
C GLY A 58 -5.41 -0.78 -5.47
N LYS A 59 -4.27 -0.54 -6.13
CA LYS A 59 -4.14 -0.56 -7.59
C LYS A 59 -2.95 -1.40 -8.03
N LEU A 60 -3.08 -2.05 -9.17
CA LEU A 60 -1.96 -2.63 -9.90
C LEU A 60 -1.15 -1.53 -10.61
N THR A 61 0.02 -1.88 -11.15
CA THR A 61 0.94 -0.94 -11.82
C THR A 61 0.34 -0.33 -13.09
N ASP A 62 -0.56 -1.05 -13.76
CA ASP A 62 -1.34 -0.56 -14.91
C ASP A 62 -2.49 0.40 -14.52
N GLY A 63 -2.69 0.64 -13.22
CA GLY A 63 -3.74 1.49 -12.68
C GLY A 63 -5.06 0.78 -12.37
N THR A 64 -5.20 -0.50 -12.72
CA THR A 64 -6.40 -1.30 -12.43
C THR A 64 -6.61 -1.38 -10.92
N VAL A 65 -7.78 -0.94 -10.45
CA VAL A 65 -8.18 -1.04 -9.03
C VAL A 65 -8.60 -2.48 -8.74
N PHE A 66 -7.97 -3.11 -7.75
CA PHE A 66 -8.34 -4.46 -7.30
C PHE A 66 -9.16 -4.46 -6.00
N ASP A 67 -9.04 -3.41 -5.17
CA ASP A 67 -9.84 -3.22 -3.96
C ASP A 67 -9.94 -1.73 -3.59
N SER A 68 -11.08 -1.31 -3.04
CA SER A 68 -11.24 0.02 -2.46
C SER A 68 -12.26 0.04 -1.34
N SER A 69 -11.86 0.65 -0.23
CA SER A 69 -12.79 0.98 0.87
C SER A 69 -13.72 2.16 0.56
N ARG A 70 -13.40 2.98 -0.45
CA ARG A 70 -14.12 4.23 -0.73
C ARG A 70 -15.48 4.01 -1.41
N ASP A 71 -15.71 2.81 -1.94
CA ASP A 71 -17.01 2.41 -2.47
C ASP A 71 -18.05 2.21 -1.34
N LYS A 72 -17.60 2.15 -0.08
CA LYS A 72 -18.44 2.07 1.11
C LYS A 72 -18.36 3.39 1.89
N PRO A 73 -19.46 3.81 2.54
CA PRO A 73 -19.48 5.07 3.28
C PRO A 73 -18.68 5.05 4.58
N GLN A 74 -18.28 3.87 5.08
CA GLN A 74 -17.56 3.73 6.35
C GLN A 74 -16.12 3.29 6.11
N PRO A 75 -15.15 3.78 6.93
CA PRO A 75 -13.77 3.33 6.88
C PRO A 75 -13.67 1.85 7.28
N PHE A 76 -12.60 1.20 6.82
CA PHE A 76 -12.30 -0.15 7.24
C PHE A 76 -11.55 -0.13 8.57
N THR A 77 -11.86 -1.09 9.46
CA THR A 77 -11.18 -1.24 10.75
C THR A 77 -10.34 -2.52 10.76
N PHE A 78 -9.08 -2.39 11.18
CA PHE A 78 -8.17 -3.49 11.48
C PHE A 78 -7.83 -3.49 12.98
#